data_AF-W1XGS6-F1
#
_entry.id   AF-W1XGS6-F1
#
_cell.length_a   1.000
_cell.length_b   1.000
_cell.length_c   1.000
_cell.angle_alpha   90.00
_cell.angle_beta   90.00
_cell.angle_gamma   90.00
#
_symmetry.space_group_name_H-M   'P 1'
#
loop_
_entity.id
_entity.type
_entity.pdbx_description
1 polymer ?
#
loop_
_entity_poly.entity_id
_entity_poly.type
_entity_poly.pdbx_seq_one_letter_code
_entity_poly.pdbx_strand_id
1 'polypeptide(L)'
;GAPAGILQIKTSSGAETSAFIERVADISQHMAALALEQEKSRQHIEQLIQFDPMTGLPNRNNLHNYLDDLVDKAVSPVVYLIGVDHIQDVIDSLGYAWADQALLEV
;
A
#
# COMPACT_ATOMS: atom_id res chain seq x y z
N GLY A 1 3.28 -15.79 -14.55
CA GLY A 1 2.86 -14.51 -13.93
C GLY A 1 3.08 -13.39 -14.92
N ALA A 2 2.35 -12.28 -14.78
CA ALA A 2 2.61 -11.09 -15.59
C ALA A 2 4.03 -10.56 -15.30
N PRO A 3 4.79 -10.12 -16.32
CA PRO A 3 6.13 -9.59 -16.12
C PRO A 3 6.07 -8.29 -15.30
N ALA A 4 6.82 -8.22 -14.21
CA ALA A 4 6.88 -7.05 -13.33
C ALA A 4 7.76 -5.91 -13.89
N GLY A 5 8.58 -6.18 -14.90
CA GLY A 5 9.47 -5.20 -15.52
C GLY A 5 10.47 -5.83 -16.49
N ILE A 6 11.39 -5.01 -17.01
CA ILE A 6 12.46 -5.43 -17.92
C ILE A 6 13.81 -5.20 -17.23
N LEU A 7 14.63 -6.23 -17.13
CA LEU A 7 16.03 -6.13 -16.73
C LEU A 7 16.92 -6.08 -17.97
N GLN A 8 17.65 -4.98 -18.18
CA GLN A 8 18.57 -4.83 -19.30
C GLN A 8 20.02 -4.87 -18.80
N ILE A 9 20.80 -5.83 -19.30
CA ILE A 9 22.24 -5.94 -19.02
C ILE A 9 22.99 -5.40 -20.23
N LYS A 10 23.87 -4.43 -20.01
CA LYS A 10 24.76 -3.86 -21.03
C LYS A 10 26.20 -4.11 -20.59
N THR A 11 26.98 -4.77 -21.43
CA THR A 11 28.41 -5.04 -21.19
C THR A 11 29.25 -4.15 -22.10
N SER A 12 30.34 -3.60 -21.58
CA SER A 12 31.30 -2.85 -22.37
C SER A 12 32.31 -3.80 -22.99
N SER A 13 32.32 -3.87 -24.33
CA SER A 13 33.37 -4.49 -25.18
C SER A 13 33.70 -5.97 -24.90
N GLY A 14 32.91 -6.89 -25.46
CA GLY A 14 33.34 -8.15 -26.09
C GLY A 14 34.18 -9.18 -25.29
N ALA A 15 34.53 -8.93 -24.03
CA ALA A 15 35.42 -9.76 -23.24
C ALA A 15 34.70 -10.83 -22.41
N GLU A 16 33.36 -10.78 -22.34
CA GLU A 16 32.58 -11.67 -21.49
C GLU A 16 31.98 -12.82 -22.29
N THR A 17 32.22 -14.03 -21.82
CA THR A 17 31.65 -15.26 -22.38
C THR A 17 30.13 -15.29 -22.17
N SER A 18 29.37 -15.88 -23.10
CA SER A 18 27.90 -16.09 -22.94
C SER A 18 27.53 -16.67 -21.58
N ALA A 19 28.32 -17.64 -21.09
CA ALA A 19 28.12 -18.27 -19.78
C ALA A 19 28.28 -17.30 -18.59
N PHE A 20 29.08 -16.24 -18.72
CA PHE A 20 29.16 -15.20 -17.69
C PHE A 20 27.90 -14.32 -17.72
N ILE A 21 27.49 -13.87 -18.92
CA ILE A 21 26.30 -13.04 -19.10
C ILE A 21 25.05 -13.77 -18.61
N GLU A 22 24.90 -15.06 -18.91
CA GLU A 22 23.80 -15.90 -18.42
C GLU A 22 23.78 -16.01 -16.90
N ARG A 23 24.94 -16.24 -16.25
CA ARG A 23 25.03 -16.29 -14.78
C ARG A 23 24.67 -14.95 -14.15
N VAL A 24 25.14 -13.83 -14.72
CA VAL A 24 24.80 -12.50 -14.23
C VAL A 24 23.30 -12.24 -14.40
N ALA A 25 22.71 -12.64 -15.53
CA ALA A 25 21.28 -12.53 -15.76
C ALA A 25 20.46 -13.32 -14.75
N ASP A 26 20.82 -14.57 -14.48
CA ASP A 26 20.13 -15.45 -13.53
C ASP A 26 20.16 -14.87 -12.10
N ILE A 27 21.35 -14.49 -11.62
CA ILE A 27 21.52 -13.88 -10.29
C ILE A 27 20.75 -12.55 -10.20
N SER A 28 20.88 -11.70 -11.22
CA SER A 28 20.23 -10.38 -11.22
C SER A 28 18.71 -10.50 -11.29
N GLN A 29 18.19 -11.49 -12.01
CA GLN A 29 16.76 -11.78 -12.05
C GLN A 29 16.25 -12.22 -10.67
N HIS A 30 16.98 -13.09 -9.98
CA HIS A 30 16.62 -13.51 -8.62
C HIS A 30 16.65 -12.33 -7.64
N MET A 31 17.70 -11.51 -7.68
CA MET A 31 17.78 -10.31 -6.84
C MET A 31 16.69 -9.29 -7.14
N ALA A 32 16.36 -9.06 -8.42
CA ALA A 32 15.30 -8.15 -8.81
C ALA A 32 13.93 -8.65 -8.32
N ALA A 33 13.65 -9.95 -8.44
CA ALA A 33 12.42 -10.54 -7.91
C ALA A 33 12.31 -10.34 -6.38
N LEU A 34 13.39 -10.64 -5.65
CA LEU A 34 13.42 -10.47 -4.20
C LEU A 34 13.21 -9.00 -3.79
N ALA A 35 13.88 -8.06 -4.46
CA ALA A 35 13.75 -6.64 -4.18
C ALA A 35 12.32 -6.14 -4.43
N LEU A 36 11.66 -6.61 -5.49
CA LEU A 36 10.26 -6.28 -5.79
C LEU A 36 9.31 -6.85 -4.74
N GLU A 37 9.53 -8.07 -4.27
CA GLU A 37 8.73 -8.67 -3.20
C GLU A 37 8.88 -7.92 -1.88
N GLN A 38 10.10 -7.51 -1.54
CA GLN A 38 10.37 -6.69 -0.35
C GLN A 38 9.68 -5.33 -0.45
N GLU A 39 9.79 -4.66 -1.59
CA GLU A 39 9.16 -3.36 -1.82
C GLU A 39 7.63 -3.45 -1.75
N LYS A 40 7.03 -4.48 -2.36
CA LYS A 40 5.59 -4.73 -2.26
C LYS A 40 5.16 -4.98 -0.81
N SER A 41 5.94 -5.73 -0.05
CA SER A 41 5.67 -5.97 1.37
C SER A 41 5.76 -4.68 2.19
N ARG A 42 6.77 -3.85 1.93
CA ARG A 42 6.93 -2.53 2.56
C ARG A 42 5.74 -1.63 2.27
N GLN A 43 5.35 -1.51 1.01
CA GLN A 43 4.18 -0.72 0.60
C GLN A 43 2.89 -1.22 1.24
N HIS A 44 2.72 -2.54 1.34
CA HIS A 44 1.56 -3.11 2.00
C HIS A 44 1.51 -2.80 3.50
N ILE A 45 2.65 -2.89 4.19
CA ILE A 45 2.76 -2.49 5.60
C ILE A 45 2.45 -0.99 5.76
N GLU A 46 2.98 -0.14 4.88
CA GLU A 46 2.69 1.30 4.88
C GLU A 46 1.20 1.58 4.70
N GLN A 47 0.53 0.86 3.80
CA GLN A 47 -0.92 0.94 3.64
C GLN A 47 -1.65 0.56 4.93
N LEU A 48 -1.28 -0.54 5.60
CA LEU A 48 -1.91 -0.95 6.86
C LEU A 48 -1.66 0.03 8.02
N ILE A 49 -0.53 0.73 8.01
CA ILE A 49 -0.21 1.76 9.01
C ILE A 49 -1.05 3.03 8.80
N GLN A 50 -1.39 3.35 7.55
CA GLN A 50 -2.01 4.63 7.19
C GLN A 50 -3.52 4.55 6.90
N PHE A 51 -4.03 3.40 6.51
CA PHE A 51 -5.41 3.24 6.06
C PHE A 51 -6.12 2.16 6.87
N ASP A 52 -7.43 2.34 7.05
CA ASP A 52 -8.30 1.33 7.60
C ASP A 52 -8.55 0.23 6.54
N PRO A 53 -8.26 -1.05 6.81
CA PRO A 53 -8.34 -2.10 5.78
C PRO A 53 -9.76 -2.39 5.28
N MET A 54 -10.76 -2.05 6.08
CA MET A 54 -12.15 -2.32 5.78
C MET A 54 -12.70 -1.24 4.84
N THR A 55 -12.57 0.03 5.21
CA THR A 55 -13.09 1.17 4.43
C THR A 55 -12.13 1.67 3.34
N GLY A 56 -10.82 1.39 3.46
CA GLY A 56 -9.79 1.97 2.61
C GLY A 56 -9.52 3.45 2.86
N LEU A 57 -10.20 4.07 3.84
CA LEU A 57 -10.03 5.47 4.22
C LEU A 57 -8.79 5.65 5.10
N PRO A 58 -8.21 6.88 5.15
CA PRO A 58 -7.14 7.18 6.10
C PRO A 58 -7.58 6.88 7.52
N ASN A 59 -6.76 6.13 8.25
CA ASN A 59 -7.08 5.80 9.62
C ASN A 59 -6.82 7.00 10.55
N ARG A 60 -7.17 6.83 11.84
CA ARG A 60 -7.03 7.87 12.85
C ARG A 60 -5.59 8.40 12.97
N ASN A 61 -4.57 7.55 12.84
CA ASN A 61 -3.17 7.98 12.94
C ASN A 61 -2.78 8.84 11.74
N ASN A 62 -3.20 8.46 10.52
CA ASN A 62 -2.97 9.26 9.33
C ASN A 62 -3.65 10.63 9.44
N LEU A 63 -4.90 10.67 9.91
CA LEU A 63 -5.62 11.93 10.15
C LEU A 63 -4.87 12.85 11.14
N HIS A 64 -4.35 12.31 12.24
CA HIS A 64 -3.56 13.11 13.20
C HIS A 64 -2.30 13.68 12.56
N ASN A 65 -1.50 12.84 11.89
CA ASN A 65 -0.29 13.29 11.21
C ASN A 65 -0.58 14.39 10.16
N TYR A 66 -1.70 14.25 9.44
CA TYR A 66 -2.14 15.25 8.47
C TYR A 66 -2.54 16.57 9.15
N LEU A 67 -3.27 16.51 10.26
CA LEU A 67 -3.64 17.72 11.01
C LEU A 67 -2.42 18.41 11.63
N ASP A 68 -1.46 17.65 12.16
CA ASP A 68 -0.21 18.19 12.71
C ASP A 68 0.59 18.94 11.63
N ASP A 69 0.71 18.37 10.42
CA ASP A 69 1.36 19.03 9.27
C ASP A 69 0.64 20.33 8.84
N LEU A 70 -0.70 20.37 8.89
CA LEU A 70 -1.46 21.59 8.62
C LEU A 70 -1.21 22.68 9.66
N VAL A 71 -1.15 22.30 10.94
CA VAL A 71 -0.85 23.22 12.04
C VAL A 71 0.56 23.79 11.88
N ASP A 72 1.55 22.95 11.57
CA ASP A 72 2.93 23.38 11.32
C ASP A 72 3.03 24.36 10.14
N LYS A 73 2.16 24.21 9.14
CA LYS A 73 2.03 25.13 8.00
C LYS A 73 1.21 26.39 8.29
N ALA A 74 0.79 26.59 9.54
CA ALA A 74 -0.09 27.68 9.97
C ALA A 74 -1.42 27.74 9.19
N VAL A 75 -1.90 26.59 8.71
CA VAL A 75 -3.22 26.44 8.09
C VAL A 75 -4.21 26.08 9.18
N SER A 76 -5.35 26.77 9.24
CA SER A 76 -6.45 26.42 10.13
C SER A 76 -7.44 25.50 9.42
N PRO A 77 -7.46 24.19 9.70
CA PRO A 77 -8.40 23.28 9.06
C PRO A 77 -9.83 23.46 9.58
N VAL A 78 -10.80 23.16 8.72
CA VAL A 78 -12.19 22.93 9.12
C VAL A 78 -12.42 21.43 9.15
N VAL A 79 -12.95 20.92 10.25
CA VAL A 79 -13.20 19.48 10.44
C VAL A 79 -14.70 19.22 10.42
N TYR A 80 -15.13 18.33 9.53
CA TYR A 80 -16.48 17.77 9.53
C TYR A 80 -16.44 16.40 10.20
N LEU A 81 -17.26 16.23 11.24
CA LEU A 81 -17.47 14.94 11.88
C LEU A 81 -18.79 14.36 11.39
N ILE A 82 -18.71 13.21 10.72
CA ILE A 82 -19.88 12.48 10.22
C ILE A 82 -19.95 11.18 11.01
N GLY A 83 -21.10 10.91 11.59
CA GLY A 83 -21.42 9.64 12.25
C GLY A 83 -22.45 8.88 11.44
N VAL A 84 -22.38 7.54 11.49
CA VAL A 84 -23.43 6.68 10.94
C VAL A 84 -24.39 6.33 12.07
N ASP A 85 -25.62 6.83 11.98
CA ASP A 85 -26.66 6.56 12.96
C ASP A 85 -27.14 5.11 12.89
N HIS A 86 -27.60 4.56 14.01
CA HIS A 86 -28.26 3.25 14.09
C HIS A 86 -27.43 2.04 13.60
N ILE A 87 -26.11 2.17 13.42
CA ILE A 87 -25.27 1.04 12.99
C ILE A 87 -25.32 -0.13 13.98
N GLN A 88 -25.48 0.14 15.28
CA GLN A 88 -25.64 -0.89 16.30
C GLN A 88 -26.93 -1.71 16.12
N ASP A 89 -28.03 -1.07 15.71
CA ASP A 89 -29.30 -1.75 15.44
C ASP A 89 -29.14 -2.73 14.26
N VAL A 90 -28.34 -2.37 13.25
CA VAL A 90 -27.97 -3.25 12.12
C VAL A 90 -27.09 -4.41 12.59
N ILE A 91 -26.08 -4.15 13.42
CA ILE A 91 -25.23 -5.19 14.01
C ILE A 91 -26.08 -6.20 14.81
N ASP A 92 -26.99 -5.71 15.63
CA ASP A 92 -27.80 -6.54 16.53
C ASP A 92 -28.85 -7.36 15.75
N SER A 93 -29.38 -6.83 14.64
CA SER A 93 -30.44 -7.47 13.84
C SER A 93 -29.92 -8.37 12.71
N LEU A 94 -28.86 -7.95 12.02
CA LEU A 94 -28.33 -8.60 10.80
C LEU A 94 -26.90 -9.13 10.97
N GLY A 95 -26.19 -8.71 12.02
CA GLY A 95 -24.82 -9.12 12.31
C GLY A 95 -23.76 -8.23 11.66
N TYR A 96 -22.51 -8.43 12.10
CA TYR A 96 -21.36 -7.61 11.69
C TYR A 96 -21.13 -7.57 10.18
N ALA A 97 -21.27 -8.69 9.46
CA ALA A 97 -21.01 -8.73 8.01
C ALA A 97 -21.93 -7.80 7.20
N TRP A 98 -23.18 -7.62 7.65
CA TRP A 98 -24.13 -6.71 7.00
C TRP A 98 -23.88 -5.26 7.39
N ALA A 99 -23.52 -5.01 8.65
CA ALA A 99 -23.08 -3.69 9.08
C ALA A 99 -21.82 -3.23 8.32
N ASP A 100 -20.91 -4.17 8.06
CA ASP A 100 -19.69 -3.90 7.29
C ASP A 100 -20.03 -3.46 5.86
N GLN A 101 -20.96 -4.15 5.20
CA GLN A 101 -21.42 -3.76 3.87
C GLN A 101 -22.12 -2.40 3.86
N ALA A 102 -22.98 -2.14 4.85
CA ALA A 102 -23.66 -0.85 4.97
C ALA A 102 -22.66 0.30 5.13
N LEU A 103 -21.56 0.10 5.87
CA LEU A 103 -20.53 1.11 6.05
C LEU A 103 -19.74 1.38 4.76
N LEU A 104 -19.61 0.41 3.86
CA LEU A 104 -18.93 0.57 2.56
C LEU A 104 -19.74 1.33 1.52
N GLU A 105 -21.06 1.49 1.73
CA GLU A 105 -21.94 2.23 0.82
C GLU A 105 -22.07 3.73 1.16
N VAL A 106 -21.58 4.15 2.33
CA VAL A 106 -21.61 5.54 2.83
C VAL A 106 -20.35 6.29 2.39
#